data_AF-A0AAV9C975-F1
#
_entry.id   AF-A0AAV9C975-F1
#
_cell.length_a   1.000
_cell.length_b   1.000
_cell.length_c   1.000
_cell.angle_alpha   90.00
_cell.angle_beta   90.00
_cell.angle_gamma   90.00
#
_symmetry.space_group_name_H-M   'P 1'
#
loop_
_entity.id
_entity.type
_entity.pdbx_description
1 polymer ?
#
loop_
_entity_poly.entity_id
_entity_poly.type
_entity_poly.pdbx_seq_one_letter_code
_entity_poly.pdbx_strand_id
1 'polypeptide(L)'
;MGRILHQRVLVKNSQEAHEAIRPTNIRRLPSSLVGILDDDSLKLYTLIWSRAMACQMESTITDMIQIDIANAEEDIVFRSTGSRLHFLGYQAVYKDGEVASIISDLNEGNSDVEAYEVLSSLKMDDVVEA
;
A
#
# COMPACT_ATOMS: atom_id res chain seq x y z
N MET A 1 1.14 16.04 -19.04
CA MET A 1 0.76 17.07 -18.05
C MET A 1 0.15 16.34 -16.86
N GLY A 2 0.94 16.04 -15.82
CA GLY A 2 0.49 15.24 -14.68
C GLY A 2 -0.59 15.98 -13.89
N ARG A 3 -1.75 15.36 -13.69
CA ARG A 3 -2.80 15.90 -12.81
C ARG A 3 -2.30 15.80 -11.37
N ILE A 4 -2.07 16.95 -10.75
CA ILE A 4 -1.89 17.04 -9.29
C ILE A 4 -3.21 16.60 -8.66
N LEU A 5 -3.21 15.51 -7.91
CA LEU A 5 -4.38 15.06 -7.15
C LEU A 5 -4.70 16.12 -6.09
N HIS A 6 -5.80 16.84 -6.30
CA HIS A 6 -6.22 17.92 -5.40
C HIS A 6 -7.01 17.30 -4.23
N GLN A 7 -6.31 16.97 -3.14
CA GLN A 7 -6.94 16.44 -1.93
C GLN A 7 -7.50 17.61 -1.10
N ARG A 8 -8.78 17.93 -1.28
CA ARG A 8 -9.47 19.00 -0.54
C ARG A 8 -10.09 18.44 0.73
N VAL A 9 -9.62 18.91 1.89
CA VAL A 9 -10.21 18.59 3.20
C VAL A 9 -10.87 19.85 3.77
N LEU A 10 -12.09 19.73 4.30
CA LEU A 10 -12.81 20.82 4.95
C LEU A 10 -12.45 20.86 6.44
N VAL A 11 -11.77 21.91 6.89
CA VAL A 11 -11.34 22.11 8.28
C VAL A 11 -12.20 23.20 8.94
N LYS A 12 -12.64 22.98 10.18
CA LYS A 12 -13.58 23.88 10.91
C LYS A 12 -13.04 25.30 11.18
N ASN A 13 -11.73 25.51 11.14
CA ASN A 13 -11.09 26.83 11.20
C ASN A 13 -10.13 27.02 10.01
N SER A 14 -10.69 27.01 8.80
CA SER A 14 -9.94 27.05 7.53
C SER A 14 -9.28 28.39 7.20
N GLN A 15 -9.46 29.41 8.05
CA GLN A 15 -8.95 30.77 7.82
C GLN A 15 -7.48 30.96 8.23
N GLU A 16 -6.87 30.00 8.93
CA GLU A 16 -5.43 30.05 9.30
C GLU A 16 -4.61 28.87 8.74
N ALA A 17 -5.26 27.74 8.43
CA ALA A 17 -4.61 26.53 7.91
C ALA A 17 -4.90 26.36 6.41
N HIS A 18 -4.14 27.10 5.58
CA HIS A 18 -4.37 27.17 4.13
C HIS A 18 -3.59 26.13 3.31
N GLU A 19 -2.65 25.41 3.93
CA GLU A 19 -1.78 24.48 3.21
C GLU A 19 -1.47 23.24 4.04
N ALA A 20 -1.34 22.09 3.37
CA ALA A 20 -0.79 20.88 3.97
C ALA A 20 0.70 21.05 4.30
N ILE A 21 1.16 20.38 5.37
CA ILE A 21 2.59 20.30 5.68
C ILE A 21 3.29 19.50 4.59
N ARG A 22 4.24 20.13 3.90
CA ARG A 22 5.01 19.53 2.80
C ARG A 22 6.40 20.17 2.70
N PRO A 23 7.35 19.55 2.00
CA PRO A 23 8.62 20.19 1.71
C PRO A 23 8.41 21.48 0.90
N THR A 24 9.13 22.54 1.26
CA THR A 24 9.15 23.79 0.49
C THR A 24 9.72 23.59 -0.92
N ASN A 25 10.68 22.67 -1.07
CA ASN A 25 11.22 22.22 -2.34
C ASN A 25 11.31 20.69 -2.37
N ILE A 26 10.56 20.06 -3.26
CA ILE A 26 10.49 18.60 -3.39
C ILE A 26 11.80 17.97 -3.89
N ARG A 27 12.66 18.74 -4.60
CA ARG A 27 13.96 18.27 -5.09
C ARG A 27 15.02 18.17 -3.99
N ARG A 28 14.76 18.70 -2.81
CA ARG A 28 15.63 18.52 -1.64
C ARG A 28 15.37 17.12 -1.08
N LEU A 29 16.13 16.14 -1.56
CA LEU A 29 15.95 14.75 -1.16
C LEU A 29 16.37 14.55 0.30
N PRO A 30 15.71 13.66 1.08
CA PRO A 30 16.12 13.37 2.45
C PRO A 30 17.60 12.96 2.56
N SER A 31 18.10 12.18 1.58
CA SER A 31 19.51 11.76 1.50
C SER A 31 20.49 12.93 1.43
N SER A 32 20.08 14.07 0.84
CA SER A 32 20.92 15.26 0.75
C SER A 32 21.02 16.06 2.06
N LEU A 33 20.23 15.70 3.08
CA LEU A 33 20.18 16.36 4.38
C LEU A 33 20.84 15.55 5.50
N VAL A 34 21.35 14.36 5.19
CA VAL A 34 22.10 13.53 6.14
C VAL A 34 23.32 14.29 6.62
N GLY A 35 23.50 14.39 7.95
CA GLY A 35 24.59 15.15 8.57
C GLY A 35 24.42 16.67 8.56
N ILE A 36 23.38 17.20 7.92
CA ILE A 36 22.96 18.61 8.01
C ILE A 36 21.90 18.77 9.11
N LEU A 37 20.95 17.83 9.16
CA LEU A 37 19.93 17.75 10.21
C LEU A 37 20.35 16.74 11.28
N ASP A 38 19.86 16.94 12.50
CA ASP A 38 19.87 15.89 13.53
C ASP A 38 18.94 14.73 13.12
N ASP A 39 19.13 13.58 13.78
CA ASP A 39 18.45 12.34 13.41
C ASP A 39 16.93 12.43 13.46
N ASP A 40 16.36 13.13 14.44
CA ASP A 40 14.90 13.20 14.60
C ASP A 40 14.29 14.18 13.61
N SER A 41 14.95 15.31 13.37
CA SER A 41 14.58 16.24 12.29
C SER A 41 14.67 15.57 10.91
N LEU A 42 15.69 14.75 10.67
CA LEU A 42 15.86 14.01 9.41
C LEU A 42 14.74 12.98 9.23
N LYS A 43 14.39 12.22 10.27
CA LYS A 43 13.26 11.25 10.24
C LYS A 43 11.94 11.98 9.95
N LEU A 44 11.67 13.07 10.65
CA LEU A 44 10.45 13.85 10.45
C LEU A 44 10.39 14.44 9.04
N TYR A 45 11.50 15.01 8.55
CA TYR A 45 11.58 15.51 7.18
C TYR A 45 11.34 14.40 6.15
N THR A 46 11.93 13.22 6.36
CA THR A 46 11.76 12.05 5.49
C THR A 46 10.30 11.60 5.43
N LEU A 47 9.60 11.60 6.58
CA LEU A 47 8.19 11.28 6.66
C LEU A 47 7.31 12.30 5.90
N ILE A 48 7.54 13.60 6.12
CA ILE A 48 6.83 14.67 5.42
C ILE A 48 7.09 14.59 3.91
N TRP A 49 8.35 14.37 3.50
CA TRP A 49 8.75 14.28 2.10
C TRP A 49 8.12 13.07 1.40
N SER A 50 8.21 11.88 2.00
CA SER A 50 7.63 10.66 1.44
C SER A 50 6.13 10.75 1.29
N ARG A 51 5.43 11.29 2.29
CA ARG A 51 3.97 11.48 2.21
C ARG A 51 3.56 12.48 1.13
N ALA A 52 4.28 13.60 1.02
CA ALA A 52 4.01 14.60 -0.03
C ALA A 52 4.24 14.03 -1.44
N MET A 53 5.29 13.23 -1.63
CA MET A 53 5.57 12.54 -2.90
C MET A 53 4.50 11.50 -3.24
N ALA A 54 4.14 10.67 -2.28
CA ALA A 54 3.13 9.62 -2.44
C ALA A 54 1.77 10.17 -2.89
N CYS A 55 1.34 11.32 -2.37
CA CYS A 55 0.09 11.97 -2.81
C CYS A 55 0.08 12.41 -4.29
N GLN A 56 1.23 12.43 -4.96
CA GLN A 56 1.35 12.75 -6.39
C GLN A 56 1.57 11.51 -7.27
N MET A 57 1.66 10.33 -6.67
CA MET A 57 1.85 9.06 -7.37
C MET A 57 0.51 8.37 -7.64
N GLU A 58 0.54 7.43 -8.58
CA GLU A 58 -0.60 6.56 -8.87
C GLU A 58 -0.90 5.60 -7.70
N SER A 59 -2.15 5.16 -7.61
CA SER A 59 -2.58 4.16 -6.63
C SER A 59 -1.91 2.81 -6.87
N THR A 60 -1.76 2.04 -5.79
CA THR A 60 -1.40 0.63 -5.84
C THR A 60 -2.49 -0.18 -6.56
N ILE A 61 -2.08 -1.15 -7.38
CA ILE A 61 -2.98 -2.09 -8.08
C ILE A 61 -2.66 -3.49 -7.58
N THR A 62 -3.67 -4.16 -7.04
CA THR A 62 -3.60 -5.52 -6.49
C THR A 62 -4.77 -6.32 -7.01
N ASP A 63 -4.51 -7.52 -7.51
CA ASP A 63 -5.53 -8.50 -7.84
C ASP A 63 -5.84 -9.34 -6.60
N MET A 64 -7.10 -9.66 -6.38
CA MET A 64 -7.56 -10.45 -5.24
C MET A 64 -8.53 -11.53 -5.70
N ILE A 65 -8.35 -12.73 -5.20
CA ILE A 65 -9.24 -13.87 -5.40
C ILE A 65 -9.72 -14.35 -4.04
N GLN A 66 -11.01 -14.66 -3.96
CA GLN A 66 -11.64 -15.27 -2.79
C GLN A 66 -12.34 -16.54 -3.24
N ILE A 67 -12.12 -17.63 -2.51
CA ILE A 67 -12.70 -18.94 -2.79
C ILE A 67 -13.39 -19.43 -1.52
N ASP A 68 -14.63 -19.86 -1.68
CA ASP A 68 -15.41 -20.54 -0.64
C ASP A 68 -15.48 -22.03 -0.99
N ILE A 69 -14.99 -22.87 -0.08
CA ILE A 69 -14.94 -24.33 -0.20
C ILE A 69 -15.95 -24.90 0.79
N ALA A 70 -17.05 -25.47 0.28
CA ALA A 70 -18.07 -26.11 1.08
C ALA A 70 -17.82 -27.62 1.17
N ASN A 71 -18.25 -28.25 2.27
CA ASN A 71 -18.39 -29.70 2.30
C ASN A 71 -19.63 -30.15 1.50
N ALA A 72 -19.79 -31.45 1.30
CA ALA A 72 -20.88 -32.00 0.48
C ALA A 72 -22.29 -31.68 0.99
N GLU A 73 -22.46 -31.45 2.30
CA GLU A 73 -23.75 -31.06 2.90
C GLU A 73 -23.96 -29.53 2.96
N GLU A 74 -22.99 -28.75 2.49
CA GLU A 74 -22.97 -27.27 2.48
C GLU A 74 -23.17 -26.60 3.85
N ASP A 75 -23.02 -27.34 4.95
CA ASP A 75 -23.17 -26.83 6.32
C ASP A 75 -21.86 -26.29 6.91
N ILE A 76 -20.73 -26.61 6.29
CA ILE A 76 -19.39 -26.09 6.63
C ILE A 76 -18.78 -25.45 5.39
N VAL A 77 -18.38 -24.18 5.53
CA VAL A 77 -17.70 -23.42 4.46
C VAL A 77 -16.37 -22.87 4.96
N PHE A 78 -15.30 -23.23 4.28
CA PHE A 78 -13.98 -22.62 4.44
C PHE A 78 -13.82 -21.50 3.42
N ARG A 79 -13.34 -20.34 3.88
CA ARG A 79 -13.00 -19.22 2.99
C ARG A 79 -11.50 -19.05 2.93
N SER A 80 -10.97 -18.99 1.72
CA SER A 80 -9.58 -18.66 1.45
C SER A 80 -9.50 -17.43 0.56
N THR A 81 -8.47 -16.62 0.76
CA THR A 81 -8.21 -15.42 -0.03
C THR A 81 -6.75 -15.42 -0.47
N GLY A 82 -6.51 -15.13 -1.74
CA GLY A 82 -5.19 -14.89 -2.29
C GLY A 82 -5.14 -13.50 -2.91
N SER A 83 -3.96 -12.87 -2.90
CA SER A 83 -3.78 -11.59 -3.57
C SER A 83 -2.43 -11.51 -4.25
N ARG A 84 -2.37 -10.79 -5.37
CA ARG A 84 -1.15 -10.57 -6.12
C ARG A 84 -1.00 -9.09 -6.40
N LEU A 85 0.11 -8.51 -5.94
CA LEU A 85 0.43 -7.13 -6.24
C LEU A 85 0.84 -7.00 -7.71
N HIS A 86 0.10 -6.18 -8.46
CA HIS A 86 0.40 -5.89 -9.87
C HIS A 86 1.25 -4.62 -10.01
N PHE A 87 1.00 -3.60 -9.18
CA PHE A 87 1.74 -2.34 -9.20
C PHE A 87 1.78 -1.67 -7.83
N LEU A 88 2.98 -1.34 -7.34
CA LEU A 88 3.17 -0.72 -6.02
C LEU A 88 2.55 0.68 -5.89
N GLY A 89 2.57 1.50 -6.94
CA GLY A 89 2.11 2.89 -6.87
C GLY A 89 2.83 3.69 -5.78
N TYR A 90 2.08 4.53 -5.07
CA TYR A 90 2.59 5.38 -3.99
C TYR A 90 3.30 4.61 -2.86
N GLN A 91 2.99 3.32 -2.67
CA GLN A 91 3.59 2.49 -1.62
C GLN A 91 5.10 2.26 -1.81
N ALA A 92 5.63 2.50 -3.01
CA ALA A 92 7.07 2.45 -3.26
C ALA A 92 7.87 3.52 -2.49
N VAL A 93 7.24 4.65 -2.14
CA VAL A 93 7.90 5.80 -1.51
C VAL A 93 7.36 6.10 -0.11
N TYR A 94 6.09 5.80 0.15
CA TYR A 94 5.48 5.96 1.47
C TYR A 94 4.78 4.67 1.88
N LYS A 95 5.24 4.10 2.98
CA LYS A 95 4.62 2.94 3.61
C LYS A 95 3.90 3.42 4.86
N ASP A 96 2.58 3.24 4.92
CA ASP A 96 1.87 3.35 6.18
C ASP A 96 2.36 2.23 7.13
N GLY A 97 2.30 2.45 8.44
CA GLY A 97 2.83 1.49 9.42
C GLY A 97 2.18 0.10 9.30
N GLU A 98 0.91 0.05 8.89
CA GLU A 98 0.17 -1.19 8.64
C GLU A 98 0.50 -1.86 7.30
N VAL A 99 0.97 -1.11 6.30
CA VAL A 99 1.39 -1.68 4.99
C VAL A 99 2.90 -1.94 4.91
N ALA A 100 3.68 -1.47 5.89
CA ALA A 100 5.10 -1.76 5.97
C ALA A 100 5.37 -3.25 6.17
N SER A 101 4.52 -3.94 6.94
CA SER A 101 4.54 -5.41 7.10
C SER A 101 4.23 -6.12 5.79
N ILE A 102 3.21 -5.67 5.05
CA ILE A 102 2.82 -6.28 3.76
C ILE A 102 3.99 -6.26 2.77
N ILE A 103 4.78 -5.17 2.70
CA ILE A 103 5.90 -5.07 1.75
C ILE A 103 7.15 -5.82 2.23
N SER A 104 7.39 -5.94 3.54
CA SER A 104 8.44 -6.85 4.02
C SER A 104 8.13 -8.29 3.64
N ASP A 105 6.85 -8.68 3.73
CA ASP A 105 6.40 -10.02 3.37
C ASP A 105 6.51 -10.26 1.85
N LEU A 106 6.30 -9.24 1.01
CA LEU A 106 6.56 -9.33 -0.44
C LEU A 106 8.05 -9.46 -0.81
N ASN A 107 8.98 -9.00 0.03
CA ASN A 107 10.43 -9.13 -0.19
C ASN A 107 11.01 -10.41 0.44
N GLU A 108 10.33 -10.99 1.43
CA GLU A 108 10.63 -12.28 2.05
C GLU A 108 9.48 -13.26 1.84
N GLY A 109 9.49 -13.94 0.69
CA GLY A 109 8.69 -15.13 0.49
C GLY A 109 7.48 -14.93 -0.43
N ASN A 110 7.52 -15.67 -1.52
CA ASN A 110 6.56 -15.78 -2.61
C ASN A 110 5.16 -16.29 -2.18
N SER A 111 4.77 -16.21 -0.90
CA SER A 111 3.60 -16.94 -0.34
C SER A 111 2.26 -16.43 -0.84
N ASP A 112 2.07 -15.10 -0.90
CA ASP A 112 0.80 -14.52 -1.33
C ASP A 112 0.59 -14.71 -2.84
N VAL A 113 1.69 -14.64 -3.60
CA VAL A 113 1.71 -14.91 -5.03
C VAL A 113 1.45 -16.40 -5.28
N GLU A 114 2.13 -17.30 -4.58
CA GLU A 114 1.89 -18.75 -4.68
C GLU A 114 0.45 -19.12 -4.32
N ALA A 115 -0.09 -18.58 -3.23
CA ALA A 115 -1.49 -18.77 -2.85
C ALA A 115 -2.43 -18.24 -3.93
N TYR A 116 -2.17 -17.06 -4.49
CA TYR A 116 -2.96 -16.50 -5.58
C TYR A 116 -2.94 -17.40 -6.82
N GLU A 117 -1.77 -17.90 -7.24
CA GLU A 117 -1.65 -18.77 -8.41
C GLU A 117 -2.36 -20.12 -8.19
N VAL A 118 -2.24 -20.71 -6.99
CA VAL A 118 -2.95 -21.95 -6.64
C VAL A 118 -4.47 -21.72 -6.68
N LEU A 119 -4.96 -20.70 -5.98
CA LEU A 119 -6.39 -20.39 -5.94
C LEU A 119 -6.91 -20.02 -7.34
N SER A 120 -6.15 -19.26 -8.13
CA SER A 120 -6.52 -18.89 -9.50
C SER A 120 -6.59 -20.08 -10.47
N SER A 121 -5.96 -21.20 -10.14
CA SER A 121 -6.00 -22.40 -10.98
C SER A 121 -7.24 -23.27 -10.76
N LEU A 122 -7.94 -23.08 -9.63
CA LEU A 122 -9.16 -23.81 -9.28
C LEU A 122 -10.34 -23.35 -10.16
N LYS A 123 -11.22 -24.30 -10.44
CA LYS A 123 -12.47 -24.09 -11.19
C LYS A 123 -13.67 -24.29 -10.29
N MET A 124 -14.81 -23.76 -10.74
CA MET A 124 -16.10 -24.08 -10.13
C MET A 124 -16.30 -25.60 -10.16
N ASP A 125 -16.77 -26.16 -9.04
CA ASP A 125 -17.03 -27.60 -8.84
C ASP A 125 -15.77 -28.50 -8.77
N ASP A 126 -14.57 -27.92 -8.63
CA ASP A 126 -13.39 -28.72 -8.30
C ASP A 126 -13.56 -29.42 -6.94
N VAL A 127 -13.40 -30.74 -6.94
CA VAL A 127 -13.40 -31.54 -5.71
C VAL A 127 -12.02 -31.46 -5.09
N VAL A 128 -11.92 -30.81 -3.93
CA VAL A 128 -10.69 -30.75 -3.17
C VAL A 128 -10.64 -31.96 -2.23
N GLU A 129 -9.88 -32.99 -2.60
CA GLU A 129 -9.57 -34.10 -1.70
C GLU A 129 -8.54 -33.66 -0.66
N ALA A 130 -8.81 -33.98 0.61
CA ALA A 130 -7.94 -33.66 1.75
C ALA A 130 -6.87 -34.73 1.99
#